data_AF-A0A258DDW6-F1
#
_entry.id   AF-A0A258DDW6-F1
#
_cell.length_a   1.000
_cell.length_b   1.000
_cell.length_c   1.000
_cell.angle_alpha   90.00
_cell.angle_beta   90.00
_cell.angle_gamma   90.00
#
_symmetry.space_group_name_H-M   'P 1'
#
loop_
_entity.id
_entity.type
_entity.pdbx_description
1 polymer ?
#
loop_
_entity_poly.entity_id
_entity_poly.type
_entity_poly.pdbx_seq_one_letter_code
_entity_poly.pdbx_strand_id
1 'polypeptide(L)'
;MASNATHAFARTDRTALGLWWWTTDRWLLGATALLVTLGMLLSFASSPAAAQRIGIADQFHFALRMCFFASASSVLMLIVSMLSPRGIRRAAFFIYIGAIAVMIAL
;
A
#
# COMPACT_ATOMS: atom_id res chain seq x y z
N MET A 1 13.14 -36.88 -23.40
CA MET A 1 11.90 -36.45 -22.69
C MET A 1 12.12 -35.02 -22.24
N ALA A 2 11.41 -34.07 -22.84
CA ALA A 2 11.64 -32.63 -22.66
C ALA A 2 11.36 -32.20 -21.21
N SER A 3 12.31 -31.47 -20.62
CA SER A 3 12.16 -30.80 -19.32
C SER A 3 11.03 -29.78 -19.42
N ASN A 4 9.96 -29.96 -18.65
CA ASN A 4 8.89 -28.98 -18.49
C ASN A 4 9.48 -27.72 -17.84
N ALA A 5 9.84 -26.73 -18.65
CA ALA A 5 10.07 -25.38 -18.18
C ALA A 5 8.73 -24.83 -17.65
N THR A 6 8.57 -24.87 -16.34
CA THR A 6 7.48 -24.21 -15.62
C THR A 6 7.60 -22.70 -15.84
N HIS A 7 6.99 -22.19 -16.91
CA HIS A 7 6.78 -20.76 -17.07
C HIS A 7 5.84 -20.30 -15.95
N ALA A 8 6.35 -19.47 -15.02
CA ALA A 8 5.62 -19.01 -13.85
C ALA A 8 4.34 -18.20 -14.15
N PHE A 9 4.14 -17.81 -15.42
CA PHE A 9 2.95 -17.11 -15.90
C PHE A 9 2.62 -17.59 -17.33
N ALA A 10 1.76 -18.60 -17.46
CA ALA A 10 1.19 -18.96 -18.74
C ALA A 10 0.10 -17.94 -19.10
N ARG A 11 -0.04 -17.55 -20.38
CA ARG A 11 -1.10 -16.62 -20.84
C ARG A 11 -2.53 -17.14 -20.59
N THR A 12 -2.65 -18.42 -20.28
CA THR A 12 -3.90 -19.11 -19.88
C THR A 12 -4.24 -18.95 -18.41
N ASP A 13 -3.36 -18.38 -17.58
CA ASP A 13 -3.60 -18.23 -16.14
C ASP A 13 -4.66 -17.14 -15.86
N ARG A 14 -5.86 -17.60 -15.53
CA ARG A 14 -7.00 -16.75 -15.10
C ARG A 14 -7.00 -16.47 -13.60
N THR A 15 -5.86 -16.62 -12.93
CA THR A 15 -5.74 -16.32 -11.50
C THR A 15 -5.85 -14.81 -11.28
N ALA A 16 -6.38 -14.41 -10.11
CA ALA A 16 -6.55 -12.99 -9.79
C ALA A 16 -5.22 -12.21 -9.85
N LEU A 17 -4.12 -12.83 -9.44
CA LEU A 17 -2.77 -12.26 -9.52
C LEU A 17 -2.26 -12.14 -10.96
N GLY A 18 -2.50 -13.15 -11.81
CA GLY A 18 -2.10 -13.14 -13.21
C GLY A 18 -2.82 -12.06 -14.01
N LEU A 19 -4.14 -11.94 -13.82
CA LEU A 19 -4.93 -10.87 -14.42
C LEU A 19 -4.50 -9.50 -13.91
N TRP A 20 -4.34 -9.33 -12.59
CA TRP A 20 -3.93 -8.06 -11.98
C TRP A 20 -2.59 -7.55 -12.51
N TRP A 21 -1.60 -8.44 -12.66
CA TRP A 21 -0.27 -8.07 -13.16
C TRP A 21 -0.26 -7.64 -14.64
N TRP A 22 -1.25 -8.08 -15.40
CA TRP A 22 -1.43 -7.72 -16.80
C TRP A 22 -2.35 -6.51 -17.00
N THR A 23 -3.34 -6.30 -16.13
CA THR A 23 -4.28 -5.17 -16.24
C THR A 23 -3.77 -3.90 -15.59
N THR A 24 -2.92 -4.01 -14.58
CA THR A 24 -2.47 -2.85 -13.80
C THR A 24 -1.27 -2.17 -14.45
N ASP A 25 -1.31 -0.84 -14.53
CA ASP A 25 -0.21 -0.04 -15.04
C ASP A 25 0.99 -0.06 -14.07
N ARG A 26 2.08 -0.67 -14.53
CA ARG A 26 3.32 -0.85 -13.76
C ARG A 26 4.09 0.45 -13.59
N TRP A 27 3.96 1.39 -14.51
CA TRP A 27 4.59 2.71 -14.36
C TRP A 27 3.94 3.50 -13.24
N LEU A 28 2.60 3.45 -13.17
CA LEU A 28 1.86 4.13 -12.13
C LEU A 28 2.11 3.50 -10.76
N LEU A 29 2.12 2.16 -10.68
CA LEU A 29 2.55 1.45 -9.46
C LEU A 29 3.98 1.80 -9.05
N GLY A 30 4.92 1.85 -10.00
CA GLY A 30 6.31 2.22 -9.75
C GLY A 30 6.45 3.66 -9.26
N ALA A 31 5.72 4.60 -9.87
CA ALA A 31 5.70 6.00 -9.45
C ALA A 31 5.12 6.16 -8.04
N THR A 32 4.02 5.45 -7.72
CA THR A 32 3.46 5.45 -6.36
C THR A 32 4.43 4.84 -5.34
N ALA A 33 5.06 3.71 -5.66
CA ALA A 33 6.06 3.08 -4.79
C ALA A 33 7.27 4.01 -4.55
N LEU A 34 7.71 4.72 -5.58
CA LEU A 34 8.75 5.74 -5.48
C LEU A 34 8.32 6.88 -4.55
N LEU A 35 7.11 7.41 -4.71
CA LEU A 35 6.57 8.47 -3.85
C LEU A 35 6.50 8.05 -2.38
N VAL A 36 6.01 6.83 -2.10
CA VAL A 36 5.96 6.28 -0.73
C VAL A 36 7.36 6.17 -0.15
N THR A 37 8.31 5.63 -0.91
CA THR A 37 9.70 5.46 -0.47
C THR A 37 10.39 6.80 -0.22
N LEU A 38 10.19 7.79 -1.11
CA LEU A 38 10.70 9.14 -0.92
C LEU A 38 10.10 9.80 0.32
N GLY A 39 8.79 9.76 0.50
CA GLY A 39 8.13 10.31 1.70
C GLY A 39 8.63 9.67 3.00
N MET A 40 8.90 8.37 2.95
CA MET A 40 9.49 7.63 4.06
C MET A 40 10.94 8.08 4.33
N LEU A 41 11.79 8.22 3.31
CA LEU A 41 13.15 8.75 3.44
C LEU A 41 13.19 10.17 4.01
N LEU A 42 12.30 11.05 3.56
CA LEU A 42 12.18 12.41 4.09
C LEU A 42 11.78 12.41 5.58
N SER A 43 10.93 11.46 5.99
CA SER A 43 10.55 11.29 7.39
C SER A 43 11.70 10.79 8.26
N PHE A 44 12.56 9.90 7.73
CA PHE A 44 13.80 9.52 8.40
C PHE A 44 14.77 10.69 8.56
N ALA A 45 14.89 11.54 7.52
CA ALA A 45 15.76 12.71 7.56
C ALA A 45 15.30 13.76 8.60
N SER A 46 13.98 13.90 8.83
CA SER A 46 13.43 14.86 9.80
C SER A 46 13.32 14.33 11.24
N SER A 47 13.21 13.01 11.43
CA SER A 47 12.98 12.37 12.74
C SER A 47 13.95 12.77 13.86
N PRO A 48 15.29 12.76 13.68
CA PRO A 48 16.21 13.11 14.78
C PRO A 48 16.13 14.59 15.18
N ALA A 49 15.93 15.49 14.21
CA ALA A 49 15.78 16.92 14.46
C ALA A 49 14.48 17.23 15.23
N ALA A 50 13.40 16.48 14.96
CA ALA A 50 12.14 16.59 15.68
C ALA A 50 12.20 15.96 17.09
N ALA A 51 12.82 14.79 17.22
CA ALA A 51 12.93 14.07 18.50
C ALA A 51 13.72 14.86 19.54
N GLN A 52 14.82 15.51 19.14
CA GLN A 52 15.62 16.36 20.02
C GLN A 52 14.83 17.58 20.54
N ARG A 53 13.88 18.09 19.76
CA ARG A 53 13.02 19.23 20.17
C ARG A 53 11.91 18.85 21.14
N ILE A 54 11.43 17.59 21.08
CA ILE A 54 10.29 17.12 21.88
C ILE A 54 10.76 16.34 23.12
N GLY A 55 12.06 16.08 23.27
CA GLY A 55 12.64 15.42 24.44
C GLY A 55 12.38 13.91 24.50
N ILE A 56 12.11 13.29 23.34
CA ILE A 56 11.90 11.83 23.25
C ILE A 56 13.27 11.15 23.13
N ALA A 57 13.57 10.23 24.04
CA ALA A 57 14.86 9.53 24.08
C ALA A 57 15.14 8.67 22.83
N ASP A 58 14.09 8.21 22.16
CA ASP A 58 14.18 7.41 20.95
C ASP A 58 14.08 8.28 19.69
N GLN A 59 15.22 8.49 19.02
CA GLN A 59 15.35 9.33 17.82
C GLN A 59 14.59 8.76 16.60
N PHE A 60 14.22 7.47 16.64
CA PHE A 60 13.55 6.79 15.54
C PHE A 60 12.04 6.57 15.77
N HIS A 61 11.47 7.13 16.85
CA HIS A 61 10.06 6.92 17.18
C HIS A 61 9.09 7.30 16.04
N PHE A 62 9.32 8.43 15.38
CA PHE A 62 8.50 8.89 14.27
C PHE A 62 8.75 8.09 12.99
N ALA A 63 10.02 7.78 12.74
CA ALA A 63 10.43 6.99 11.59
C ALA A 63 9.82 5.58 11.60
N LEU A 64 9.84 4.89 12.75
CA LEU A 64 9.24 3.56 12.90
C LEU A 64 7.73 3.55 12.63
N ARG A 65 7.00 4.56 13.11
CA ARG A 65 5.57 4.70 12.81
C ARG A 65 5.34 4.95 11.33
N MET A 66 6.16 5.79 10.70
CA MET A 66 6.09 6.02 9.26
C MET A 66 6.31 4.73 8.48
N CYS A 67 7.29 3.88 8.85
CA CYS A 67 7.49 2.56 8.25
C CYS A 67 6.22 1.70 8.33
N PHE A 68 5.59 1.68 9.52
CA PHE A 68 4.39 0.89 9.76
C PHE A 68 3.21 1.39 8.90
N PHE A 69 2.94 2.69 8.88
CA PHE A 69 1.86 3.24 8.07
C PHE A 69 2.13 3.13 6.56
N ALA A 70 3.39 3.33 6.13
CA ALA A 70 3.78 3.20 4.73
C ALA A 70 3.60 1.75 4.23
N SER A 71 4.03 0.76 5.03
CA SER A 71 3.85 -0.65 4.69
C SER A 71 2.38 -1.05 4.72
N ALA A 72 1.62 -0.67 5.74
CA ALA A 72 0.19 -0.95 5.85
C ALA A 72 -0.61 -0.34 4.68
N SER A 73 -0.32 0.92 4.33
CA SER A 73 -0.94 1.60 3.18
C SER A 73 -0.59 0.94 1.85
N SER A 74 0.66 0.52 1.67
CA SER A 74 1.10 -0.18 0.45
C SER A 74 0.37 -1.52 0.27
N VAL A 75 0.20 -2.28 1.36
CA VAL A 75 -0.58 -3.52 1.34
C VAL A 75 -2.05 -3.23 1.02
N LEU A 76 -2.63 -2.20 1.65
CA LEU A 76 -4.02 -1.82 1.39
C LEU A 76 -4.22 -1.41 -0.08
N MET A 77 -3.31 -0.63 -0.64
CA MET A 77 -3.32 -0.22 -2.05
C MET A 77 -3.32 -1.44 -2.97
N LEU A 78 -2.48 -2.45 -2.71
CA LEU A 78 -2.44 -3.69 -3.49
C LEU A 78 -3.76 -4.45 -3.40
N ILE A 79 -4.32 -4.61 -2.20
CA ILE A 79 -5.60 -5.30 -1.99
C ILE A 79 -6.74 -4.60 -2.76
N VAL A 80 -6.82 -3.28 -2.65
CA VAL A 80 -7.88 -2.48 -3.30
C VAL A 80 -7.70 -2.50 -4.83
N SER A 81 -6.46 -2.45 -5.32
CA SER A 81 -6.15 -2.55 -6.75
C SER A 81 -6.57 -3.88 -7.37
N MET A 82 -6.58 -4.97 -6.59
CA MET A 82 -7.04 -6.29 -7.02
C MET A 82 -8.56 -6.48 -6.91
N LEU A 83 -9.30 -5.51 -6.38
CA LEU A 83 -10.71 -5.67 -6.05
C LEU A 83 -11.59 -5.59 -7.31
N SER A 84 -12.55 -6.50 -7.44
CA SER A 84 -13.48 -6.48 -8.57
C SER A 84 -14.41 -5.25 -8.52
N PRO A 85 -14.99 -4.80 -9.66
CA PRO A 85 -15.92 -3.66 -9.70
C PRO A 85 -17.15 -3.82 -8.79
N ARG A 86 -17.54 -5.05 -8.45
CA ARG A 86 -18.60 -5.33 -7.47
C ARG A 86 -18.10 -5.15 -6.04
N GLY A 87 -16.88 -5.58 -5.76
CA GLY A 87 -16.24 -5.41 -4.46
C GLY A 87 -15.99 -3.94 -4.12
N ILE A 88 -15.49 -3.16 -5.09
CA ILE A 88 -15.25 -1.72 -4.91
C ILE A 88 -16.54 -0.98 -4.52
N ARG A 89 -17.68 -1.30 -5.16
CA ARG A 89 -18.97 -0.68 -4.81
C ARG A 89 -19.43 -1.01 -3.40
N ARG A 90 -19.27 -2.26 -2.95
CA ARG A 90 -19.58 -2.65 -1.56
C ARG A 90 -18.66 -1.96 -0.57
N ALA A 91 -17.35 -1.96 -0.85
CA ALA A 91 -16.36 -1.28 -0.02
C ALA A 91 -16.67 0.22 0.10
N ALA A 92 -16.95 0.90 -1.01
CA ALA A 92 -17.32 2.32 -1.01
C ALA A 92 -18.54 2.60 -0.13
N PHE A 93 -19.59 1.78 -0.20
CA PHE A 93 -20.78 1.94 0.64
C PHE A 93 -20.47 1.78 2.13
N PHE A 94 -19.76 0.72 2.52
CA PHE A 94 -19.42 0.49 3.93
C PHE A 94 -18.43 1.52 4.47
N ILE A 95 -17.42 1.90 3.68
CA ILE A 95 -16.46 2.96 4.04
C ILE A 95 -17.20 4.29 4.22
N TYR A 96 -18.13 4.62 3.32
CA TYR A 96 -18.92 5.84 3.43
C TYR A 96 -19.77 5.89 4.70
N ILE A 97 -20.52 4.82 5.00
CA ILE A 97 -21.30 4.75 6.24
C ILE A 97 -20.39 4.82 7.47
N GLY A 98 -19.27 4.10 7.46
CA GLY A 98 -18.28 4.16 8.53
C GLY A 98 -17.72 5.56 8.75
N ALA A 99 -17.38 6.27 7.67
CA ALA A 99 -16.88 7.65 7.73
C ALA A 99 -17.93 8.60 8.35
N ILE A 100 -19.20 8.50 7.94
CA ILE A 100 -20.29 9.29 8.53
C ILE A 100 -20.48 8.96 10.01
N ALA A 101 -20.43 7.67 10.39
CA ALA A 101 -20.57 7.27 11.78
C ALA A 101 -19.43 7.81 12.65
N VAL A 102 -18.17 7.76 12.16
CA VAL A 102 -17.02 8.34 12.86
C VAL A 102 -17.16 9.86 12.99
N MET A 103 -17.63 10.56 11.95
CA MET A 103 -17.88 12.01 12.03
C MET A 103 -18.96 12.39 13.05
N ILE A 104 -19.97 11.55 13.25
CA ILE A 104 -21.01 11.79 14.27
C ILE A 104 -20.49 11.49 15.67
N ALA A 105 -19.56 10.53 15.80
CA ALA A 105 -19.01 10.11 17.08
C ALA A 105 -17.89 11.02 17.62
N LEU A 106 -17.21 11.76 16.74
CA LEU A 106 -16.11 12.69 17.06
C LEU A 106 -16.64 14.11 17.29
#